data_AF-A0A3Q0J466-F1
#
_entry.id   AF-A0A3Q0J466-F1
#
_cell.length_a   1.000
_cell.length_b   1.000
_cell.length_c   1.000
_cell.angle_alpha   90.00
_cell.angle_beta   90.00
_cell.angle_gamma   90.00
#
_symmetry.space_group_name_H-M   'P 1'
#
loop_
_entity.id
_entity.type
_entity.pdbx_description
1 polymer ?
#
loop_
_entity_poly.entity_id
_entity_poly.type
_entity_poly.pdbx_seq_one_letter_code
_entity_poly.pdbx_strand_id
1 'polypeptide(L)'
;MYFHSASKMFKILFTVIALIWQVVAQEAQWNTEDFLKRHHSMVKPYLTSGLSIPYWDVHGFALASSNYVRLTADLQSRYGAIWNTVPVYMNNWEVQITLKIHGKGKELFGDGMAFWYVRDRMEGGPVFGNKDFFSGLGVIIDTYSNHNGEHNHNHPYLSAMVNNGSLHYDHDMDGTHTQLAGCECKLRNLNHDTHIAIRYEDENLTGERKT
;
A
#
# COMPACT_ATOMS: atom_id res chain seq x y z
N MET A 1 63.05 11.57 -3.82
CA MET A 1 62.57 10.21 -3.45
C MET A 1 61.26 10.22 -2.64
N TYR A 2 60.90 11.29 -1.91
CA TYR A 2 59.70 11.36 -1.06
C TYR A 2 58.34 11.46 -1.82
N PHE A 3 58.28 12.18 -2.94
CA PHE A 3 57.03 12.40 -3.70
C PHE A 3 56.41 11.11 -4.28
N HIS A 4 57.23 10.12 -4.59
CA HIS A 4 56.76 8.84 -5.16
C HIS A 4 56.13 7.91 -4.11
N SER A 5 56.45 8.12 -2.83
CA SER A 5 55.90 7.35 -1.71
C SER A 5 54.51 7.84 -1.32
N ALA A 6 54.32 9.17 -1.30
CA ALA A 6 53.04 9.79 -0.98
C ALA A 6 51.93 9.44 -2.00
N SER A 7 52.27 9.37 -3.29
CA SER A 7 51.29 9.01 -4.32
C SER A 7 50.84 7.54 -4.25
N LYS A 8 51.75 6.63 -3.87
CA LYS A 8 51.42 5.22 -3.63
C LYS A 8 50.51 5.06 -2.42
N MET A 9 50.79 5.79 -1.35
CA MET A 9 49.99 5.77 -0.12
C MET A 9 48.57 6.33 -0.37
N PHE A 10 48.43 7.40 -1.16
CA PHE A 10 47.12 7.94 -1.54
C PHE A 10 46.30 6.96 -2.39
N LYS A 11 46.95 6.26 -3.34
CA LYS A 11 46.29 5.21 -4.13
C LYS A 11 45.81 4.04 -3.29
N ILE A 12 46.63 3.59 -2.33
CA ILE A 12 46.27 2.50 -1.41
C ILE A 12 45.08 2.91 -0.55
N LEU A 13 45.12 4.13 0.03
CA LEU A 13 44.02 4.65 0.85
C LEU A 13 42.71 4.74 0.04
N PHE A 14 42.79 5.23 -1.19
CA PHE A 14 41.62 5.34 -2.07
C PHE A 14 41.03 3.96 -2.42
N THR A 15 41.87 2.96 -2.72
CA THR A 15 41.38 1.59 -2.96
C THR A 15 40.78 0.94 -1.72
N VAL A 16 41.35 1.18 -0.53
CA VAL A 16 40.79 0.66 0.73
C VAL A 16 39.43 1.31 1.01
N ILE A 17 39.30 2.63 0.83
CA ILE A 17 38.02 3.32 1.00
C ILE A 17 36.98 2.82 -0.02
N ALA A 18 37.37 2.62 -1.28
CA ALA A 18 36.46 2.10 -2.30
C ALA A 18 36.00 0.66 -1.98
N LEU A 19 36.89 -0.19 -1.47
CA LEU A 19 36.54 -1.55 -1.03
C LEU A 19 35.61 -1.53 0.18
N ILE A 20 35.87 -0.68 1.16
CA ILE A 20 34.97 -0.50 2.32
C ILE A 20 33.59 0.00 1.85
N TRP A 21 33.55 0.95 0.92
CA TRP A 21 32.30 1.41 0.31
C TRP A 21 31.54 0.30 -0.40
N GLN A 22 32.22 -0.58 -1.14
CA GLN A 22 31.59 -1.74 -1.78
C GLN A 22 31.01 -2.72 -0.77
N VAL A 23 31.73 -3.02 0.32
CA VAL A 23 31.28 -3.95 1.36
C VAL A 23 30.09 -3.36 2.14
N VAL A 24 30.14 -2.09 2.55
CA VAL A 24 29.04 -1.41 3.25
C VAL A 24 27.81 -1.27 2.35
N ALA A 25 28.00 -0.98 1.05
CA ALA A 25 26.90 -0.96 0.09
C ALA A 25 26.25 -2.36 -0.09
N GLN A 26 26.99 -3.43 0.15
CA GLN A 26 26.50 -4.80 0.03
C GLN A 26 25.71 -5.25 1.28
N GLU A 27 26.07 -4.77 2.48
CA GLU A 27 25.25 -4.95 3.69
C GLU A 27 23.96 -4.10 3.68
N ALA A 28 23.92 -3.02 2.88
CA ALA A 28 22.73 -2.20 2.66
C ALA A 28 21.73 -2.81 1.65
N GLN A 29 21.86 -4.09 1.30
CA GLN A 29 20.77 -4.81 0.63
C GLN A 29 19.69 -5.15 1.66
N TRP A 30 18.59 -4.40 1.62
CA TRP A 30 17.36 -4.64 2.39
C TRP A 30 16.91 -6.11 2.34
N ASN A 31 17.19 -6.87 3.40
CA ASN A 31 16.72 -8.26 3.54
C ASN A 31 15.30 -8.28 4.12
N THR A 32 14.29 -8.09 3.28
CA THR A 32 12.86 -8.07 3.69
C THR A 32 12.32 -9.44 4.13
N GLU A 33 13.01 -10.54 3.81
CA GLU A 33 12.59 -11.91 4.15
C GLU A 33 12.60 -12.19 5.67
N ASP A 34 13.59 -11.67 6.41
CA ASP A 34 13.74 -11.93 7.85
C ASP A 34 12.63 -11.26 8.69
N PHE A 35 12.01 -10.20 8.16
CA PHE A 35 10.93 -9.47 8.83
C PHE A 35 9.54 -9.82 8.30
N LEU A 36 9.45 -10.60 7.21
CA LEU A 36 8.19 -10.94 6.57
C LEU A 36 7.30 -11.78 7.50
N LYS A 37 6.11 -11.25 7.82
CA LYS A 37 5.12 -11.94 8.65
C LYS A 37 4.19 -12.74 7.76
N ARG A 38 4.51 -14.03 7.57
CA ARG A 38 3.78 -14.95 6.66
C ARG A 38 2.26 -14.94 6.88
N HIS A 39 1.80 -14.91 8.14
CA HIS A 39 0.37 -14.90 8.46
C HIS A 39 -0.35 -13.58 8.16
N HIS A 40 0.38 -12.48 7.91
CA HIS A 40 -0.15 -11.19 7.46
C HIS A 40 0.25 -10.87 6.01
N SER A 41 0.76 -11.86 5.28
CA SER A 41 1.25 -11.67 3.91
C SER A 41 0.47 -12.54 2.95
N MET A 42 0.37 -12.08 1.71
CA MET A 42 -0.20 -12.85 0.61
C MET A 42 0.79 -12.81 -0.56
N VAL A 43 1.40 -13.96 -0.86
CA VAL A 43 2.44 -14.11 -1.90
C VAL A 43 1.99 -15.18 -2.89
N LYS A 44 2.29 -14.99 -4.18
CA LYS A 44 1.92 -15.96 -5.22
C LYS A 44 2.64 -17.31 -4.98
N PRO A 45 2.00 -18.45 -5.31
CA PRO A 45 0.61 -18.57 -5.76
C PRO A 45 -0.37 -18.38 -4.60
N TYR A 46 -1.42 -17.56 -4.80
CA TYR A 46 -2.33 -17.18 -3.71
C TYR A 46 -3.29 -18.29 -3.30
N LEU A 47 -3.80 -19.05 -4.27
CA LEU A 47 -4.63 -20.22 -4.01
C LEU A 47 -3.76 -21.44 -3.77
N THR A 48 -4.00 -22.11 -2.65
CA THR A 48 -3.42 -23.42 -2.34
C THR A 48 -4.34 -24.55 -2.82
N SER A 49 -3.90 -25.81 -2.69
CA SER A 49 -4.62 -27.01 -3.16
C SER A 49 -6.07 -27.16 -2.65
N GLY A 50 -6.49 -26.36 -1.67
CA GLY A 50 -7.86 -26.30 -1.14
C GLY A 50 -8.72 -25.12 -1.63
N LEU A 51 -8.34 -24.42 -2.70
CA LEU A 51 -9.03 -23.21 -3.23
C LEU A 51 -9.19 -22.05 -2.22
N SER A 52 -8.48 -22.09 -1.09
CA SER A 52 -8.45 -21.04 -0.09
C SER A 52 -7.10 -20.32 -0.07
N ILE A 53 -7.13 -19.08 0.41
CA ILE A 53 -5.93 -18.30 0.69
C ILE A 53 -5.62 -18.45 2.18
N PRO A 54 -4.46 -19.00 2.57
CA PRO A 54 -4.12 -19.17 3.98
C PRO A 54 -4.15 -17.84 4.74
N TYR A 55 -4.86 -17.77 5.86
CA TYR A 55 -5.01 -16.58 6.72
C TYR A 55 -5.82 -15.42 6.11
N TRP A 56 -6.52 -15.60 4.98
CA TRP A 56 -7.29 -14.54 4.37
C TRP A 56 -8.69 -14.99 3.98
N ASP A 57 -9.70 -14.26 4.45
CA ASP A 57 -11.09 -14.42 4.06
C ASP A 57 -11.39 -13.55 2.83
N VAL A 58 -12.06 -14.14 1.82
CA VAL A 58 -12.52 -13.42 0.62
C VAL A 58 -13.97 -13.00 0.83
N HIS A 59 -14.29 -11.73 0.57
CA HIS A 59 -15.59 -11.14 0.84
C HIS A 59 -16.15 -10.34 -0.35
N GLY A 60 -17.47 -10.30 -0.48
CA GLY A 60 -18.16 -9.59 -1.56
C GLY A 60 -17.93 -10.24 -2.93
N PHE A 61 -17.70 -9.40 -3.95
CA PHE A 61 -17.45 -9.82 -5.33
C PHE A 61 -15.97 -10.12 -5.62
N ALA A 62 -15.11 -10.17 -4.60
CA ALA A 62 -13.71 -10.46 -4.77
C ALA A 62 -13.50 -11.88 -5.32
N LEU A 63 -12.58 -12.01 -6.27
CA LEU A 63 -12.19 -13.28 -6.88
C LEU A 63 -10.70 -13.53 -6.68
N ALA A 64 -10.39 -14.67 -6.10
CA ALA A 64 -9.02 -15.15 -5.94
C ALA A 64 -8.65 -16.10 -7.08
N SER A 65 -7.41 -15.97 -7.56
CA SER A 65 -6.77 -16.90 -8.49
C SER A 65 -5.34 -17.18 -8.01
N SER A 66 -4.64 -18.13 -8.63
CA SER A 66 -3.23 -18.39 -8.28
C SER A 66 -2.32 -17.17 -8.55
N ASN A 67 -2.68 -16.26 -9.45
CA ASN A 67 -1.79 -15.19 -9.93
C ASN A 67 -2.19 -13.78 -9.50
N TYR A 68 -3.44 -13.56 -9.14
CA TYR A 68 -3.99 -12.27 -8.70
C TYR A 68 -5.22 -12.49 -7.81
N VAL A 69 -5.46 -11.54 -6.93
CA VAL A 69 -6.77 -11.33 -6.30
C VAL A 69 -7.38 -10.09 -6.94
N ARG A 70 -8.59 -10.24 -7.47
CA ARG A 70 -9.36 -9.14 -8.04
C ARG A 70 -10.44 -8.75 -7.04
N LEU A 71 -10.37 -7.54 -6.49
CA LEU A 71 -11.39 -7.04 -5.56
C LEU A 71 -12.71 -6.75 -6.28
N THR A 72 -12.67 -6.03 -7.40
CA THR A 72 -13.84 -5.72 -8.21
C THR A 72 -13.54 -5.93 -9.70
N ALA A 73 -14.57 -6.31 -10.47
CA ALA A 73 -14.51 -6.26 -11.93
C ALA A 73 -14.89 -4.85 -12.41
N ASP A 74 -14.58 -4.53 -13.68
CA ASP A 74 -15.02 -3.30 -14.37
C ASP A 74 -16.53 -3.37 -14.68
N LEU A 75 -17.33 -3.40 -13.61
CA LEU A 75 -18.78 -3.50 -13.57
C LEU A 75 -19.31 -2.56 -12.48
N GLN A 76 -20.46 -1.94 -12.74
CA GLN A 76 -21.10 -1.03 -11.80
C GLN A 76 -21.57 -1.73 -10.52
N SER A 77 -21.61 -0.98 -9.42
CA SER A 77 -22.17 -1.40 -8.14
C SER A 77 -21.54 -2.70 -7.65
N ARG A 78 -20.20 -2.68 -7.51
CA ARG A 78 -19.42 -3.81 -7.00
C ARG A 78 -18.60 -3.36 -5.81
N TYR A 79 -18.51 -4.25 -4.83
CA TYR A 79 -17.57 -4.16 -3.72
C TYR A 79 -16.87 -5.51 -3.59
N GLY A 80 -15.64 -5.52 -3.12
CA GLY A 80 -14.96 -6.76 -2.79
C GLY A 80 -13.79 -6.46 -1.88
N ALA A 81 -13.55 -7.37 -0.95
CA ALA A 81 -12.53 -7.22 0.06
C ALA A 81 -11.85 -8.56 0.33
N ILE A 82 -10.63 -8.47 0.83
CA ILE A 82 -9.93 -9.59 1.44
C ILE A 82 -9.51 -9.16 2.84
N TRP A 83 -9.72 -10.03 3.83
CA TRP A 83 -9.49 -9.71 5.23
C TRP A 83 -8.55 -10.72 5.85
N ASN A 84 -7.50 -10.23 6.52
CA ASN A 84 -6.62 -11.11 7.26
C ASN A 84 -7.36 -11.67 8.48
N THR A 85 -7.19 -12.97 8.76
CA THR A 85 -7.88 -13.66 9.87
C THR A 85 -7.12 -13.55 11.18
N VAL A 86 -5.86 -13.11 11.15
CA VAL A 86 -4.97 -13.01 12.30
C VAL A 86 -4.83 -11.54 12.70
N PRO A 87 -5.12 -11.14 13.95
CA PRO A 87 -4.88 -9.78 14.41
C PRO A 87 -3.39 -9.42 14.40
N VAL A 88 -3.06 -8.17 14.08
CA VAL A 88 -1.69 -7.65 14.09
C VAL A 88 -1.39 -7.09 15.48
N TYR A 89 -0.34 -7.60 16.14
CA TYR A 89 0.10 -7.15 17.47
C TYR A 89 1.45 -6.41 17.47
N MET A 90 2.01 -6.14 16.28
CA MET A 90 3.28 -5.44 16.15
C MET A 90 3.09 -3.93 16.29
N ASN A 91 3.93 -3.31 17.13
CA ASN A 91 3.92 -1.86 17.33
C ASN A 91 4.43 -1.12 16.09
N ASN A 92 5.43 -1.68 15.42
CA ASN A 92 6.03 -1.13 14.20
C ASN A 92 5.81 -2.13 13.07
N TRP A 93 5.34 -1.65 11.92
CA TRP A 93 5.03 -2.48 10.77
C TRP A 93 5.15 -1.71 9.46
N GLU A 94 5.44 -2.45 8.39
CA GLU A 94 5.33 -1.97 7.02
C GLU A 94 4.50 -2.99 6.23
N VAL A 95 3.55 -2.51 5.43
CA VAL A 95 2.87 -3.31 4.43
C VAL A 95 3.29 -2.83 3.04
N GLN A 96 3.63 -3.77 2.18
CA GLN A 96 3.94 -3.53 0.78
C GLN A 96 2.84 -4.13 -0.08
N ILE A 97 2.19 -3.28 -0.87
CA ILE A 97 1.03 -3.63 -1.67
C ILE A 97 1.41 -3.46 -3.15
N THR A 98 1.37 -4.58 -3.87
CA THR A 98 1.47 -4.57 -5.33
C THR A 98 0.06 -4.62 -5.91
N LEU A 99 -0.31 -3.60 -6.67
CA LEU A 99 -1.66 -3.42 -7.19
C LEU A 99 -1.67 -3.02 -8.66
N LYS A 100 -2.85 -3.17 -9.26
CA LYS A 100 -3.14 -2.65 -10.59
C LYS A 100 -4.59 -2.20 -10.65
N ILE A 101 -4.81 -0.91 -10.90
CA ILE A 101 -6.15 -0.38 -11.16
C ILE A 101 -6.27 -0.10 -12.65
N HIS A 102 -7.22 -0.75 -13.31
CA HIS A 102 -7.42 -0.59 -14.75
C HIS A 102 -8.89 -0.77 -15.14
N GLY A 103 -9.29 -0.15 -16.24
CA GLY A 103 -10.65 -0.22 -16.77
C GLY A 103 -10.79 0.45 -18.12
N LYS A 104 -11.91 0.20 -18.82
CA LYS A 104 -12.17 0.72 -20.17
C LYS A 104 -12.61 2.18 -20.19
N GLY A 105 -13.21 2.67 -19.10
CA GLY A 105 -13.69 4.05 -18.97
C GLY A 105 -12.55 5.06 -19.11
N LYS A 106 -12.72 6.06 -19.97
CA LYS A 106 -11.74 7.14 -20.14
C LYS A 106 -11.93 8.26 -19.11
N GLU A 107 -13.18 8.66 -18.90
CA GLU A 107 -13.56 9.82 -18.07
C GLU A 107 -14.45 9.41 -16.88
N LEU A 108 -15.34 8.44 -17.07
CA LEU A 108 -16.17 7.87 -16.00
C LEU A 108 -15.58 6.53 -15.56
N PHE A 109 -15.04 6.50 -14.34
CA PHE A 109 -14.47 5.34 -13.68
C PHE A 109 -14.43 5.59 -12.18
N GLY A 110 -14.51 4.54 -11.37
CA GLY A 110 -14.54 4.70 -9.92
C GLY A 110 -14.93 3.41 -9.20
N ASP A 111 -14.89 3.39 -7.87
CA ASP A 111 -14.53 4.55 -7.03
C ASP A 111 -13.04 4.51 -6.65
N GLY A 112 -12.52 3.33 -6.31
CA GLY A 112 -11.09 3.17 -6.00
C GLY A 112 -10.80 1.91 -5.18
N MET A 113 -9.82 2.00 -4.28
CA MET A 113 -9.38 0.91 -3.40
C MET A 113 -8.99 1.46 -2.04
N ALA A 114 -9.14 0.68 -0.98
CA ALA A 114 -8.62 1.04 0.34
C ALA A 114 -7.80 -0.10 0.98
N PHE A 115 -6.77 0.28 1.72
CA PHE A 115 -6.09 -0.57 2.70
C PHE A 115 -6.64 -0.27 4.10
N TRP A 116 -6.92 -1.33 4.85
CA TRP A 116 -7.53 -1.23 6.17
C TRP A 116 -6.64 -1.87 7.24
N TYR A 117 -6.35 -1.10 8.28
CA TYR A 117 -5.81 -1.58 9.55
C TYR A 117 -6.82 -1.20 10.65
N VAL A 118 -7.80 -2.08 10.87
CA VAL A 118 -9.01 -1.77 11.66
C VAL A 118 -9.34 -2.87 12.65
N ARG A 119 -10.11 -2.51 13.68
CA ARG A 119 -10.56 -3.43 14.73
C ARG A 119 -11.51 -4.51 14.20
N ASP A 120 -12.49 -4.10 13.40
CA ASP A 120 -13.59 -4.96 12.95
C ASP A 120 -13.38 -5.34 11.49
N ARG A 121 -13.43 -6.64 11.17
CA ARG A 121 -13.22 -7.18 9.81
C ARG A 121 -14.52 -7.73 9.22
N MET A 122 -14.61 -7.78 7.89
CA MET A 122 -15.76 -8.33 7.15
C MET A 122 -17.09 -7.62 7.42
N GLU A 123 -17.06 -6.37 7.85
CA GLU A 123 -18.25 -5.53 7.92
C GLU A 123 -18.31 -4.66 6.67
N GLY A 124 -19.12 -5.08 5.69
CA GLY A 124 -19.28 -4.35 4.43
C GLY A 124 -19.99 -3.01 4.61
N GLY A 125 -19.73 -2.07 3.71
CA GLY A 125 -20.37 -0.75 3.75
C GLY A 125 -19.94 0.19 2.63
N PRO A 126 -20.32 1.48 2.74
CA PRO A 126 -20.16 2.45 1.66
C PRO A 126 -18.71 2.94 1.48
N VAL A 127 -17.82 2.71 2.45
CA VAL A 127 -16.46 3.26 2.42
C VAL A 127 -15.53 2.28 1.72
N PHE A 128 -15.47 2.36 0.38
CA PHE A 128 -14.64 1.48 -0.46
C PHE A 128 -14.81 -0.02 -0.12
N GLY A 129 -16.04 -0.43 0.19
CA GLY A 129 -16.41 -1.80 0.54
C GLY A 129 -16.31 -2.16 2.03
N ASN A 130 -15.89 -1.23 2.89
CA ASN A 130 -15.89 -1.38 4.35
C ASN A 130 -16.99 -0.55 5.00
N LYS A 131 -17.33 -0.87 6.26
CA LYS A 131 -18.26 -0.09 7.06
C LYS A 131 -17.76 1.34 7.27
N ASP A 132 -18.73 2.22 7.37
CA ASP A 132 -18.52 3.56 7.90
C ASP A 132 -18.35 3.52 9.43
N PHE A 133 -17.88 4.62 10.04
CA PHE A 133 -17.58 4.68 11.47
C PHE A 133 -16.62 3.57 11.93
N PHE A 134 -15.61 3.26 11.11
CA PHE A 134 -14.59 2.27 11.45
C PHE A 134 -13.70 2.75 12.62
N SER A 135 -13.06 1.80 13.31
CA SER A 135 -12.04 2.11 14.32
C SER A 135 -10.68 1.58 13.85
N GLY A 136 -9.75 2.48 13.56
CA GLY A 136 -8.41 2.18 13.04
C GLY A 136 -7.96 3.16 11.97
N LEU A 137 -7.13 2.67 11.05
CA LEU A 137 -6.57 3.40 9.92
C LEU A 137 -7.17 2.90 8.61
N GLY A 138 -7.61 3.84 7.77
CA GLY A 138 -7.91 3.64 6.35
C GLY A 138 -6.92 4.41 5.49
N VAL A 139 -6.29 3.73 4.53
CA VAL A 139 -5.50 4.38 3.48
C VAL A 139 -6.24 4.18 2.17
N ILE A 140 -6.78 5.26 1.62
CA ILE A 140 -7.75 5.26 0.54
C ILE A 140 -7.07 5.77 -0.72
N ILE A 141 -7.21 5.00 -1.80
CA ILE A 141 -6.85 5.37 -3.15
C ILE A 141 -8.15 5.71 -3.86
N ASP A 142 -8.47 7.00 -3.89
CA ASP A 142 -9.63 7.49 -4.60
C ASP A 142 -9.26 7.76 -6.06
N THR A 143 -10.01 7.17 -6.99
CA THR A 143 -9.75 7.34 -8.43
C THR A 143 -10.73 8.29 -9.09
N TYR A 144 -11.84 8.62 -8.46
CA TYR A 144 -12.88 9.46 -9.03
C TYR A 144 -13.01 10.74 -8.22
N SER A 145 -13.22 11.88 -8.89
CA SER A 145 -13.44 13.14 -8.18
C SER A 145 -14.93 13.37 -8.05
N ASN A 146 -15.42 13.41 -6.82
CA ASN A 146 -16.82 13.71 -6.56
C ASN A 146 -16.96 15.25 -6.65
N HIS A 147 -17.52 15.74 -7.76
CA HIS A 147 -17.54 17.16 -8.16
C HIS A 147 -18.41 18.08 -7.26
N ASN A 148 -18.66 17.72 -6.00
CA ASN A 148 -19.60 18.40 -5.12
C ASN A 148 -18.93 19.35 -4.10
N GLY A 149 -17.61 19.55 -4.14
CA GLY A 149 -16.90 20.47 -3.23
C GLY A 149 -15.59 21.06 -3.80
N GLU A 150 -15.05 22.08 -3.12
CA GLU A 150 -13.68 22.58 -3.36
C GLU A 150 -12.67 21.59 -2.76
N HIS A 151 -12.25 20.60 -3.55
CA HIS A 151 -11.10 19.75 -3.23
C HIS A 151 -9.91 20.23 -4.06
N ASN A 152 -8.86 20.73 -3.39
CA ASN A 152 -7.70 21.35 -4.06
C ASN A 152 -6.65 20.31 -4.50
N HIS A 153 -7.08 19.15 -4.99
CA HIS A 153 -6.20 18.08 -5.44
C HIS A 153 -6.75 17.30 -6.62
N ASN A 154 -5.86 16.82 -7.49
CA ASN A 154 -6.23 15.98 -8.63
C ASN A 154 -6.35 14.51 -8.23
N HIS A 155 -7.20 13.79 -8.96
CA HIS A 155 -7.36 12.35 -8.82
C HIS A 155 -6.53 11.59 -9.88
N PRO A 156 -6.08 10.35 -9.61
CA PRO A 156 -6.27 9.62 -8.36
C PRO A 156 -5.49 10.20 -7.18
N TYR A 157 -6.13 10.18 -6.00
CA TYR A 157 -5.62 10.75 -4.77
C TYR A 157 -5.47 9.67 -3.71
N LEU A 158 -4.30 9.61 -3.08
CA LEU A 158 -4.03 8.73 -1.95
C LEU A 158 -4.23 9.55 -0.67
N SER A 159 -5.12 9.14 0.22
CA SER A 159 -5.36 9.79 1.51
C SER A 159 -5.30 8.79 2.67
N ALA A 160 -4.97 9.28 3.86
CA ALA A 160 -4.97 8.51 5.09
C ALA A 160 -5.98 9.11 6.08
N MET A 161 -6.79 8.26 6.70
CA MET A 161 -7.77 8.64 7.72
C MET A 161 -7.64 7.73 8.94
N VAL A 162 -7.54 8.31 10.14
CA VAL A 162 -7.65 7.58 11.40
C VAL A 162 -9.00 7.88 12.02
N ASN A 163 -9.67 6.84 12.49
CA ASN A 163 -10.98 6.96 13.09
C ASN A 163 -11.05 6.10 14.37
N ASN A 164 -11.79 6.57 15.36
CA ASN A 164 -12.06 5.86 16.61
C ASN A 164 -13.48 5.27 16.64
N GLY A 165 -14.22 5.33 15.53
CA GLY A 165 -15.61 4.92 15.40
C GLY A 165 -16.63 6.06 15.52
N SER A 166 -16.20 7.32 15.56
CA SER A 166 -17.10 8.47 15.68
C SER A 166 -17.20 9.32 14.41
N LEU A 167 -16.23 9.21 13.49
CA LEU A 167 -16.19 10.01 12.27
C LEU A 167 -16.89 9.27 11.12
N HIS A 168 -17.70 10.01 10.36
CA HIS A 168 -18.25 9.57 9.08
C HIS A 168 -17.23 9.81 7.96
N TYR A 169 -17.07 8.86 7.05
CA TYR A 169 -16.36 9.12 5.80
C TYR A 169 -17.32 9.74 4.77
N ASP A 170 -17.16 11.05 4.54
CA ASP A 170 -17.96 11.78 3.56
C ASP A 170 -17.46 11.48 2.13
N HIS A 171 -18.12 10.54 1.46
CA HIS A 171 -17.79 10.17 0.10
C HIS A 171 -18.10 11.28 -0.91
N ASP A 172 -19.12 12.12 -0.66
CA ASP A 172 -19.47 13.22 -1.58
C ASP A 172 -18.41 14.32 -1.60
N MET A 173 -17.52 14.34 -0.60
CA MET A 173 -16.41 15.28 -0.44
C MET A 173 -15.03 14.59 -0.42
N ASP A 174 -14.92 13.40 -1.00
CA ASP A 174 -13.69 12.61 -1.12
C ASP A 174 -12.98 12.33 0.24
N GLY A 175 -13.70 12.44 1.37
CA GLY A 175 -13.16 12.33 2.72
C GLY A 175 -12.26 13.49 3.17
N THR A 176 -12.29 14.62 2.46
CA THR A 176 -11.37 15.76 2.65
C THR A 176 -11.37 16.32 4.09
N HIS A 177 -12.50 16.26 4.79
CA HIS A 177 -12.64 16.81 6.15
C HIS A 177 -12.02 15.94 7.24
N THR A 178 -11.80 14.66 6.96
CA THR A 178 -11.33 13.66 7.93
C THR A 178 -9.97 13.07 7.56
N GLN A 179 -9.36 13.53 6.47
CA GLN A 179 -8.02 13.12 6.08
C GLN A 179 -6.95 13.71 7.00
N LEU A 180 -5.92 12.93 7.28
CA LEU A 180 -4.72 13.36 8.00
C LEU A 180 -3.64 13.88 7.05
N ALA A 181 -3.46 13.17 5.94
CA ALA A 181 -2.46 13.47 4.91
C ALA A 181 -2.87 12.80 3.60
N GLY A 182 -2.36 13.33 2.49
CA GLY A 182 -2.56 12.72 1.18
C GLY A 182 -1.63 13.26 0.10
N CYS A 183 -1.63 12.61 -1.05
CA CYS A 183 -0.87 13.01 -2.22
C CYS A 183 -1.52 12.54 -3.51
N GLU A 184 -1.28 13.27 -4.61
CA GLU A 184 -1.69 12.85 -5.94
C GLU A 184 -0.84 11.65 -6.40
N CYS A 185 -1.49 10.58 -6.86
CA CYS A 185 -0.81 9.35 -7.22
C CYS A 185 -1.36 8.76 -8.52
N LYS A 186 -0.63 8.96 -9.63
CA LYS A 186 -1.00 8.36 -10.92
C LYS A 186 -0.70 6.85 -10.90
N LEU A 187 -1.76 6.03 -10.80
CA LEU A 187 -1.68 4.57 -10.69
C LEU A 187 -2.66 3.80 -11.59
N ARG A 188 -3.54 4.50 -12.31
CA ARG A 188 -4.57 3.89 -13.16
C ARG A 188 -4.04 3.63 -14.57
N ASN A 189 -4.39 2.47 -15.13
CA ASN A 189 -4.08 2.07 -16.51
C ASN A 189 -2.57 2.11 -16.85
N LEU A 190 -1.71 1.87 -15.87
CA LEU A 190 -0.27 1.69 -16.10
C LEU A 190 0.02 0.32 -16.75
N ASN A 191 1.06 0.28 -17.58
CA ASN A 191 1.52 -0.93 -18.27
C ASN A 191 2.39 -1.84 -17.38
N HIS A 192 2.67 -1.42 -16.15
CA HIS A 192 3.41 -2.13 -15.12
C HIS A 192 2.59 -2.18 -13.82
N ASP A 193 3.01 -3.01 -12.88
CA ASP A 193 2.40 -3.07 -11.55
C ASP A 193 2.80 -1.83 -10.73
N THR A 194 1.91 -1.37 -9.85
CA THR A 194 2.18 -0.26 -8.93
C THR A 194 2.48 -0.81 -7.55
N HIS A 195 3.53 -0.29 -6.91
CA HIS A 195 3.90 -0.67 -5.56
C HIS A 195 3.64 0.49 -4.59
N ILE A 196 2.95 0.22 -3.49
CA ILE A 196 2.73 1.17 -2.40
C ILE A 196 3.29 0.54 -1.13
N ALA A 197 4.07 1.30 -0.37
CA ALA A 197 4.44 0.93 0.99
C ALA A 197 3.74 1.88 1.98
N ILE A 198 3.16 1.30 3.03
CA ILE A 198 2.58 2.02 4.15
C ILE A 198 3.31 1.54 5.39
N ARG A 199 3.95 2.45 6.12
CA ARG A 199 4.77 2.14 7.27
C ARG A 199 4.28 2.91 8.49
N TYR A 200 4.13 2.21 9.60
CA TYR A 200 3.94 2.80 10.90
C TYR A 200 5.12 2.42 11.77
N GLU A 201 5.90 3.41 12.18
CA GLU A 201 7.10 3.21 13.00
C GLU A 201 7.30 4.40 13.93
N ASP A 202 7.52 4.11 15.21
CA ASP A 202 7.79 5.12 16.24
C ASP A 202 6.77 6.27 16.19
N GLU A 203 5.49 5.88 16.15
CA GLU A 203 4.33 6.78 16.07
C GLU A 203 4.19 7.59 14.77
N ASN A 204 5.05 7.37 13.78
CA ASN A 204 4.99 8.03 12.48
C ASN A 204 4.36 7.13 11.42
N LEU A 205 3.33 7.64 10.73
CA LEU A 205 2.73 7.01 9.56
C LEU A 205 3.31 7.62 8.28
N THR A 206 3.90 6.79 7.42
CA THR A 206 4.39 7.19 6.11
C THR A 206 3.78 6.32 5.00
N GLY A 207 3.54 6.95 3.84
CA GLY A 207 3.04 6.29 2.65
C GLY A 207 3.87 6.69 1.44
N GLU A 208 4.36 5.72 0.67
CA GLU A 208 5.19 5.96 -0.50
C GLU A 208 4.79 5.06 -1.68
N ARG A 209 4.81 5.62 -2.89
CA ARG A 209 4.74 4.82 -4.13
C ARG A 209 6.16 4.43 -4.52
N LYS A 210 6.45 3.12 -4.51
CA LYS A 210 7.72 2.58 -5.02
C LYS A 210 7.60 2.43 -6.54
N THR A 211 8.59 2.96 -7.27
CA THR A 211 8.71 2.82 -8.74
C THR A 211 9.55 1.61 -9.12
#